data_AF-A0A7X8Z2P1-F1
#
_entry.id   AF-A0A7X8Z2P1-F1
#
_cell.length_a   1.000
_cell.length_b   1.000
_cell.length_c   1.000
_cell.angle_alpha   90.00
_cell.angle_beta   90.00
_cell.angle_gamma   90.00
#
_symmetry.space_group_name_H-M   'P 1'
#
loop_
_entity.id
_entity.type
_entity.pdbx_description
1 polymer ?
#
loop_
_entity_poly.entity_id
_entity_poly.type
_entity_poly.pdbx_seq_one_letter_code
_entity_poly.pdbx_strand_id
1 'polypeptide(L)'
;MDENTFQQKLGELVAEIDTLPEEERQRLTLLAEETKQRHRELKKTVNTLHESIDFLRLSIKYLLFDLEATRRENARLRKMLEEDAGSQ
;
A
#
# COMPACT_ATOMS: atom_id res chain seq x y z
N MET A 1 -14.93 6.43 1.48
CA MET A 1 -16.22 5.75 1.31
C MET A 1 -15.97 4.28 1.58
N ASP A 2 -16.73 3.67 2.48
CA ASP A 2 -16.49 2.28 2.89
C ASP A 2 -16.91 1.30 1.78
N GLU A 3 -16.25 0.14 1.66
CA GLU A 3 -16.52 -0.82 0.57
C GLU A 3 -17.98 -1.26 0.58
N ASN A 4 -18.53 -1.51 1.76
CA ASN A 4 -19.93 -1.89 1.94
C ASN A 4 -20.88 -0.80 1.41
N THR A 5 -20.56 0.48 1.65
CA THR A 5 -21.38 1.59 1.16
C THR A 5 -21.33 1.69 -0.37
N PHE A 6 -20.17 1.42 -0.99
CA PHE A 6 -20.05 1.40 -2.45
C PHE A 6 -20.85 0.25 -3.07
N GLN A 7 -20.68 -0.98 -2.55
CA GLN A 7 -21.41 -2.15 -3.06
C GLN A 7 -22.92 -2.00 -2.90
N GLN A 8 -23.37 -1.46 -1.77
CA GLN A 8 -24.80 -1.20 -1.53
C GLN A 8 -25.37 -0.22 -2.57
N LYS A 9 -24.74 0.95 -2.74
CA LYS A 9 -25.22 1.96 -3.70
C LYS A 9 -25.14 1.48 -5.15
N LEU A 10 -24.12 0.70 -5.50
CA LEU A 10 -24.01 0.10 -6.82
C LEU A 10 -25.12 -0.93 -7.06
N GLY A 11 -25.45 -1.74 -6.05
CA GLY A 11 -26.56 -2.68 -6.11
C GLY A 11 -27.91 -1.98 -6.28
N GLU A 12 -28.14 -0.89 -5.53
CA GLU A 12 -29.33 -0.04 -5.67
C GLU A 12 -29.44 0.55 -7.09
N LEU A 13 -28.33 1.06 -7.64
CA LEU A 13 -28.27 1.59 -9.00
C LEU A 13 -28.57 0.52 -10.06
N VAL A 14 -28.02 -0.69 -9.91
CA VAL A 14 -28.28 -1.80 -10.85
C VAL A 14 -29.75 -2.22 -10.80
N ALA A 15 -30.34 -2.30 -9.60
CA ALA A 15 -31.76 -2.61 -9.43
C ALA A 15 -32.68 -1.55 -10.06
N GLU A 16 -32.28 -0.28 -10.02
CA GLU A 16 -33.02 0.82 -10.65
C GLU A 16 -32.89 0.76 -12.19
N ILE A 17 -31.72 0.41 -12.71
CA ILE A 17 -31.49 0.18 -14.16
C ILE A 17 -32.37 -0.95 -14.71
N ASP A 18 -32.63 -1.99 -13.92
CA ASP A 18 -33.50 -3.10 -14.33
C ASP A 18 -34.97 -2.71 -14.50
N THR A 19 -35.39 -1.55 -13.99
CA THR A 19 -36.76 -1.03 -14.18
C THR A 19 -36.93 -0.18 -15.45
N LEU A 20 -35.84 0.13 -16.16
CA LEU A 20 -35.84 0.98 -17.35
C LEU A 20 -36.19 0.18 -18.63
N PRO A 21 -36.69 0.88 -19.69
CA PRO A 21 -36.92 0.26 -21.00
C PRO A 21 -35.65 -0.42 -21.57
N GLU A 22 -35.84 -1.52 -22.30
CA GLU A 22 -34.77 -2.41 -22.80
C GLU A 22 -33.65 -1.65 -23.57
N GLU A 23 -34.01 -0.58 -24.28
CA GLU A 23 -33.11 0.25 -25.09
C GLU A 23 -32.10 1.04 -24.25
N GLU A 24 -32.48 1.51 -23.05
CA GLU A 24 -31.61 2.28 -22.16
C GLU A 24 -30.87 1.37 -21.17
N ARG A 25 -31.44 0.19 -20.86
CA ARG A 25 -30.89 -0.78 -19.91
C ARG A 25 -29.48 -1.25 -20.29
N GLN A 26 -29.27 -1.67 -21.54
CA GLN A 26 -27.99 -2.26 -21.96
C GLN A 26 -26.79 -1.32 -21.74
N ARG A 27 -26.93 -0.03 -22.09
CA ARG A 27 -25.84 0.94 -21.99
C ARG A 27 -25.50 1.23 -20.53
N LEU A 28 -26.51 1.37 -19.67
CA LEU A 28 -26.32 1.67 -18.25
C LEU A 28 -25.75 0.46 -17.49
N THR A 29 -26.19 -0.76 -17.80
CA THR A 29 -25.61 -1.99 -17.24
C THR A 29 -24.12 -2.11 -17.59
N LEU A 30 -23.74 -1.80 -18.84
CA LEU A 30 -22.34 -1.79 -19.27
C LEU A 30 -21.50 -0.80 -18.47
N LEU A 31 -21.98 0.43 -18.29
CA LEU A 31 -21.29 1.46 -17.51
C LEU A 31 -21.18 1.12 -16.02
N ALA A 32 -22.21 0.49 -15.45
CA ALA A 32 -22.20 0.03 -14.07
C ALA A 32 -21.14 -1.06 -13.85
N GLU A 33 -21.04 -2.05 -14.77
CA GLU A 33 -20.01 -3.10 -14.66
C GLU A 33 -18.60 -2.55 -14.92
N GLU A 34 -18.42 -1.61 -15.87
CA GLU A 34 -17.13 -0.94 -16.06
C GLU A 34 -16.70 -0.20 -14.78
N THR A 35 -17.63 0.54 -14.16
CA THR A 35 -17.37 1.27 -12.91
C THR A 35 -16.98 0.32 -11.78
N LYS A 36 -17.68 -0.81 -11.65
CA LYS A 36 -17.35 -1.86 -10.69
C LYS A 36 -15.95 -2.41 -10.92
N GLN A 37 -15.59 -2.66 -12.18
CA GLN A 37 -14.28 -3.18 -12.56
C GLN A 37 -13.15 -2.18 -12.25
N ARG A 38 -13.33 -0.91 -12.64
CA ARG A 38 -12.40 0.18 -12.34
C ARG A 38 -12.18 0.34 -10.83
N HIS A 39 -13.25 0.26 -10.04
CA HIS A 39 -13.16 0.34 -8.58
C HIS A 39 -12.37 -0.83 -7.99
N ARG A 40 -12.61 -2.06 -8.47
CA ARG A 40 -11.83 -3.25 -8.08
C ARG A 40 -10.33 -3.09 -8.38
N GLU A 41 -9.99 -2.59 -9.57
CA GLU A 41 -8.59 -2.37 -9.99
C GLU A 41 -7.91 -1.26 -9.19
N LEU A 42 -8.61 -0.16 -8.93
CA LEU A 42 -8.12 0.93 -8.09
C LEU A 42 -7.83 0.43 -6.68
N LYS A 43 -8.75 -0.34 -6.09
CA LYS A 43 -8.56 -0.94 -4.77
C LYS A 43 -7.35 -1.87 -4.73
N LYS A 44 -7.18 -2.72 -5.75
CA LYS A 44 -6.01 -3.60 -5.86
C LYS A 44 -4.72 -2.78 -5.89
N THR A 45 -4.67 -1.74 -6.71
CA THR A 45 -3.51 -0.85 -6.84
C THR A 45 -3.17 -0.17 -5.51
N VAL A 46 -4.18 0.37 -4.83
CA VAL A 46 -4.01 1.01 -3.51
C VAL A 46 -3.49 0.02 -2.48
N ASN A 47 -4.02 -1.20 -2.43
CA ASN A 47 -3.53 -2.24 -1.52
C ASN A 47 -2.07 -2.60 -1.80
N THR A 48 -1.68 -2.79 -3.07
CA THR A 48 -0.29 -3.07 -3.43
C THR A 48 0.65 -1.91 -3.07
N LEU A 49 0.20 -0.66 -3.21
CA LEU A 49 0.95 0.51 -2.75
C LEU A 49 1.13 0.50 -1.23
N HIS A 50 0.08 0.18 -0.47
CA HIS A 50 0.17 0.03 0.99
C HIS A 50 1.19 -1.04 1.40
N GLU A 51 1.13 -2.22 0.80
CA GLU A 51 2.09 -3.30 1.04
C GLU A 51 3.53 -2.87 0.73
N SER A 52 3.72 -2.13 -0.37
CA SER A 52 5.03 -1.60 -0.77
C SER A 52 5.57 -0.57 0.24
N ILE A 53 4.71 0.29 0.77
CA ILE A 53 5.06 1.26 1.82
C ILE A 53 5.43 0.56 3.12
N ASP A 54 4.68 -0.47 3.51
CA ASP A 54 4.99 -1.24 4.71
C ASP A 54 6.31 -2.00 4.58
N PHE A 55 6.57 -2.57 3.40
CA PHE A 55 7.86 -3.18 3.10
C PHE A 55 9.01 -2.16 3.15
N LEU A 56 8.83 -0.99 2.55
CA LEU A 56 9.81 0.10 2.60
C LEU A 56 10.08 0.55 4.03
N ARG A 57 9.03 0.70 4.84
CA ARG A 57 9.15 1.06 6.26
C ARG A 57 9.96 0.02 7.03
N LEU A 58 9.73 -1.27 6.79
CA LEU A 58 10.51 -2.35 7.40
C LEU A 58 11.98 -2.28 6.96
N SER A 59 12.22 -2.07 5.66
CA SER A 59 13.56 -1.96 5.08
C SER A 59 14.35 -0.81 5.70
N ILE A 60 13.72 0.34 5.91
CA ILE A 60 14.34 1.49 6.60
C ILE A 60 14.70 1.14 8.04
N LYS A 61 13.84 0.41 8.78
CA LYS A 61 14.15 -0.01 10.15
C LYS A 61 15.42 -0.89 10.20
N TYR A 62 15.56 -1.82 9.27
CA TYR A 62 16.77 -2.65 9.18
C TYR A 62 18.01 -1.83 8.82
N LEU A 63 17.89 -0.93 7.84
CA LEU A 63 19.01 -0.06 7.45
C LEU A 63 19.50 0.79 8.62
N LEU A 64 18.57 1.37 9.41
CA LEU A 64 18.92 2.15 10.59
C LEU A 64 19.55 1.29 11.70
N PHE A 65 19.07 0.06 11.86
CA PHE A 65 19.65 -0.88 12.82
C PHE A 65 21.10 -1.23 12.44
N ASP A 66 21.34 -1.59 11.18
CA ASP A 66 22.67 -1.91 10.68
C ASP A 66 23.63 -0.70 10.75
N LEU A 67 23.11 0.50 10.46
CA LEU A 67 23.88 1.74 10.59
C LEU A 67 24.32 1.99 12.03
N GLU A 68 23.44 1.78 13.01
CA GLU A 68 23.82 1.96 14.42
C GLU A 68 24.77 0.86 14.91
N ALA A 69 24.61 -0.38 14.42
CA ALA A 69 25.56 -1.47 14.71
C ALA A 69 26.97 -1.14 14.19
N THR A 70 27.09 -0.71 12.93
CA THR A 70 28.37 -0.32 12.33
C THR A 70 28.98 0.92 13.00
N ARG A 71 28.14 1.88 13.43
CA ARG A 71 28.61 3.05 14.19
C ARG A 71 29.23 2.66 15.54
N ARG A 72 28.59 1.75 16.27
CA ARG A 72 29.09 1.24 17.56
C ARG A 72 30.37 0.43 17.38
N GLU A 73 30.43 -0.40 16.36
CA GLU A 73 31.62 -1.18 16.04
C GLU A 73 32.80 -0.27 15.70
N ASN A 74 32.59 0.74 14.85
CA ASN A 74 33.64 1.72 14.51
C ASN A 74 34.17 2.45 15.75
N ALA A 75 33.27 2.90 16.64
CA ALA A 75 33.65 3.56 17.88
C ALA A 75 34.50 2.64 18.78
N ARG A 76 34.13 1.36 18.90
CA ARG A 76 34.89 0.36 19.65
C ARG A 76 36.28 0.14 19.04
N LEU A 77 36.37 -0.02 17.73
CA LEU A 77 37.63 -0.23 17.03
C LEU A 77 38.58 0.97 17.19
N ARG A 78 38.06 2.20 17.09
CA ARG A 78 38.85 3.41 17.34
C ARG A 78 39.40 3.45 18.75
N LYS A 79 38.57 3.11 19.75
CA LYS A 79 39.01 3.06 21.15
C LYS A 79 40.14 2.04 21.35
N MET A 80 40.06 0.86 20.73
CA MET A 80 41.13 -0.14 20.79
C MET A 80 42.43 0.37 20.17
N LEU A 81 42.35 1.07 19.03
CA LEU A 81 43.52 1.67 18.38
C LEU A 81 44.17 2.77 19.24
N GLU A 82 43.36 3.58 19.93
CA GLU A 82 43.85 4.61 20.87
C GLU A 82 44.54 3.97 22.09
N GLU A 83 43.98 2.91 22.64
CA GLU A 83 44.57 2.13 23.75
C GLU A 83 45.89 1.47 23.34
N ASP A 84 45.96 0.86 22.15
CA ASP A 84 47.19 0.26 21.61
C ASP A 84 48.28 1.31 21.35
N ALA A 85 47.92 2.47 20.79
CA ALA A 85 48.86 3.57 20.51
C ALA A 85 49.38 4.25 21.80
N GLY A 86 48.59 4.30 22.86
CA GLY A 86 49.01 4.81 24.18
C GLY A 86 49.83 3.80 25.01
N SER A 87 49.92 2.55 24.56
CA SER A 87 50.65 1.46 25.22
C SER A 87 52.04 1.20 24.60
N GLN A 88 52.43 1.96 23.57
CA GLN A 88 53.76 1.96 22.93
C GLN A 88 54.55 3.22 23.32
#